data_AF-A0A5B6X370-F1
#
_entry.id   AF-A0A5B6X370-F1
#
_cell.length_a   1.000
_cell.length_b   1.000
_cell.length_c   1.000
_cell.angle_alpha   90.00
_cell.angle_beta   90.00
_cell.angle_gamma   90.00
#
_symmetry.space_group_name_H-M   'P 1'
#
loop_
_entity.id
_entity.type
_entity.pdbx_description
1 polymer ?
#
loop_
_entity_poly.entity_id
_entity_poly.type
_entity_poly.pdbx_seq_one_letter_code
_entity_poly.pdbx_strand_id
1 'polypeptide(L)'
;MERINKSGEFRNRIDVEANGPRGGLSLGWKEGISVMLRSFSHLHIDVEVNKKDGKNQRKDSWNILRQLKRNCNLPWMVIGDFNEIMGGCLRDDRQIGAFRDVLEECELHDLGFTGQWFTWERGKLPNNNIREILDRRVENVAWWESFPDYMVNHLQHSFSDHCPILIYTREGMRDMTVQEEVPFRFNVDWSME
;
A
#
# COMPACT_ATOMS: atom_id res chain seq x y z
N MET A 1 -6.94 30.75 -17.35
CA MET A 1 -6.66 29.34 -17.03
C MET A 1 -6.74 29.02 -15.52
N GLU A 2 -7.18 29.94 -14.65
CA GLU A 2 -7.31 29.68 -13.20
C GLU A 2 -8.51 28.81 -12.78
N ARG A 3 -9.39 28.40 -13.69
CA ARG A 3 -10.63 27.67 -13.34
C ARG A 3 -10.48 26.15 -13.24
N ILE A 4 -9.36 25.57 -13.67
CA ILE A 4 -9.02 24.13 -13.46
C ILE A 4 -8.14 23.96 -12.20
N ASN A 5 -7.93 25.02 -11.40
CA ASN A 5 -7.08 25.02 -10.20
C ASN A 5 -7.76 24.49 -8.92
N LYS A 6 -8.93 23.83 -8.99
CA LYS A 6 -9.70 23.45 -7.77
C LYS A 6 -9.86 21.96 -7.50
N SER A 7 -9.44 21.07 -8.39
CA SER A 7 -9.38 19.64 -8.09
C SER A 7 -7.96 19.30 -7.67
N GLY A 8 -7.71 19.13 -6.36
CA GLY A 8 -6.40 18.69 -5.83
C GLY A 8 -5.96 17.28 -6.26
N GLU A 9 -6.56 16.72 -7.31
CA GLU A 9 -6.33 15.35 -7.80
C GLU A 9 -5.02 15.17 -8.59
N PHE A 10 -4.42 16.25 -9.09
CA PHE A 10 -3.20 16.20 -9.89
C PHE A 10 -2.09 17.04 -9.24
N ARG A 11 -1.11 16.37 -8.62
CA ARG A 11 0.04 17.00 -7.94
C ARG A 11 1.11 17.50 -8.91
N ASN A 12 1.15 16.98 -10.15
CA ASN A 12 2.12 17.37 -11.18
C ASN A 12 1.42 17.92 -12.42
N ARG A 13 2.02 18.91 -13.11
CA ARG A 13 1.46 19.47 -14.35
C ARG A 13 2.48 20.14 -15.28
N ILE A 14 2.09 20.31 -16.54
CA ILE A 14 2.74 21.14 -17.56
C ILE A 14 1.68 22.05 -18.16
N ASP A 15 1.97 23.35 -18.21
CA ASP A 15 1.09 24.37 -18.78
C ASP A 15 1.79 25.03 -19.98
N VAL A 16 1.10 25.12 -21.11
CA VAL A 16 1.53 25.87 -22.30
C VAL A 16 0.63 27.09 -22.41
N GLU A 17 1.25 28.27 -22.30
CA GLU A 17 0.53 29.55 -22.32
C GLU A 17 -0.16 29.82 -23.66
N ALA A 18 -1.25 30.57 -23.59
CA ALA A 18 -1.97 31.01 -24.78
C ALA A 18 -1.25 32.21 -25.42
N ASN A 19 -1.11 32.20 -26.74
CA ASN A 19 -0.73 33.41 -27.49
C ASN A 19 -1.97 34.25 -27.77
N GLY A 20 -2.38 35.05 -26.80
CA GLY A 20 -3.53 35.97 -26.88
C GLY A 20 -4.75 35.53 -26.06
N PRO A 21 -5.95 36.08 -26.35
CA PRO A 21 -7.12 35.93 -25.47
C PRO A 21 -7.78 34.55 -25.51
N ARG A 22 -7.27 33.61 -26.30
CA ARG A 22 -7.85 32.28 -26.53
C ARG A 22 -6.74 31.23 -26.67
N GLY A 23 -6.98 30.06 -26.09
CA GLY A 23 -6.06 28.92 -26.14
C GLY A 23 -5.43 28.60 -24.79
N GLY A 24 -4.36 27.81 -24.84
CA GLY A 24 -3.69 27.27 -23.68
C GLY A 24 -3.94 25.78 -23.54
N LEU A 25 -2.86 25.02 -23.31
CA LEU A 25 -2.91 23.58 -23.07
C LEU A 25 -2.40 23.32 -21.66
N SER A 26 -3.02 22.38 -20.96
CA SER A 26 -2.56 21.92 -19.67
C SER A 26 -2.63 20.41 -19.63
N LEU A 27 -1.58 19.80 -19.11
CA LEU A 27 -1.48 18.36 -18.86
C LEU A 27 -1.19 18.17 -17.37
N GLY A 28 -2.10 17.54 -16.63
CA GLY A 28 -1.93 17.18 -15.23
C GLY A 28 -1.84 15.67 -15.03
N TRP A 29 -1.05 15.21 -14.06
CA TRP A 29 -0.97 13.80 -13.70
C TRP A 29 -0.77 13.59 -12.19
N LYS A 30 -1.11 12.38 -11.74
CA LYS A 30 -0.99 11.95 -10.33
C LYS A 30 0.47 11.72 -9.93
N GLU A 31 0.73 11.72 -8.64
CA GLU A 31 2.05 11.31 -8.12
C GLU A 31 2.36 9.84 -8.48
N GLY A 32 3.65 9.50 -8.60
CA GLY A 32 4.11 8.15 -8.99
C GLY A 32 4.13 7.85 -10.49
N ILE A 33 3.56 8.70 -11.34
CA ILE A 33 3.66 8.59 -12.81
C ILE A 33 4.84 9.44 -13.29
N SER A 34 5.85 8.80 -13.91
CA SER A 34 6.97 9.51 -14.52
C SER A 34 6.60 9.95 -15.93
N VAL A 35 6.44 11.26 -16.11
CA VAL A 35 6.12 11.89 -17.41
C VAL A 35 7.33 12.71 -17.85
N MET A 36 7.82 12.47 -19.06
CA MET A 36 8.92 13.24 -19.67
C MET A 36 8.39 14.02 -20.87
N LEU A 37 8.55 15.35 -20.86
CA LEU A 37 8.16 16.20 -21.98
C LEU A 37 9.09 15.97 -23.18
N ARG A 38 8.51 15.61 -24.33
CA ARG A 38 9.24 15.37 -25.58
C ARG A 38 9.20 16.60 -26.48
N SER A 39 8.02 17.16 -26.71
CA SER A 39 7.84 18.42 -27.43
C SER A 39 6.55 19.11 -27.03
N PHE A 40 6.44 20.41 -27.32
CA PHE A 40 5.19 21.13 -27.15
C PHE A 40 5.09 22.29 -28.15
N SER A 41 3.86 22.72 -28.41
CA SER A 41 3.53 23.95 -29.10
C SER A 41 2.22 24.50 -28.55
N HIS A 42 1.79 25.66 -29.04
CA HIS A 42 0.47 26.21 -28.76
C HIS A 42 -0.70 25.29 -29.20
N LEU A 43 -0.43 24.25 -30.01
CA LEU A 43 -1.42 23.29 -30.50
C LEU A 43 -1.24 21.86 -29.96
N HIS A 44 -0.11 21.54 -29.31
CA HIS A 44 0.13 20.19 -28.80
C HIS A 44 1.02 20.15 -27.55
N ILE A 45 0.80 19.14 -26.72
CA ILE A 45 1.75 18.68 -25.69
C ILE A 45 2.06 17.22 -26.01
N ASP A 46 3.33 16.89 -26.18
CA ASP A 46 3.80 15.54 -26.47
C ASP A 46 4.72 15.08 -25.34
N VAL A 47 4.34 13.97 -24.71
CA VAL A 47 5.03 13.42 -23.55
C VAL A 47 5.25 11.93 -23.71
N GLU A 48 6.37 11.46 -23.19
CA GLU A 48 6.60 10.05 -22.95
C GLU A 48 6.18 9.71 -21.51
N VAL A 49 5.28 8.72 -21.39
CA VAL A 49 4.84 8.23 -20.10
C VAL A 49 5.62 6.97 -19.76
N ASN A 50 6.62 7.13 -18.90
CA ASN A 50 7.30 6.00 -18.28
C ASN A 50 6.48 5.57 -17.08
N LYS A 51 5.54 4.63 -17.31
CA LYS A 51 5.01 3.86 -16.20
C LYS A 51 6.19 3.06 -15.65
N LYS A 52 6.73 3.45 -14.49
CA LYS A 52 7.52 2.49 -13.72
C LYS A 52 6.56 1.34 -13.48
N ASP A 53 6.75 0.23 -14.19
CA ASP A 53 5.98 -0.97 -13.93
C ASP A 53 6.10 -1.24 -12.44
N GLY A 54 4.96 -1.38 -11.75
CA GLY A 54 4.96 -1.76 -10.34
C GLY A 54 5.79 -3.03 -10.11
N LYS A 55 6.00 -3.85 -11.16
CA LYS A 55 6.94 -4.99 -11.17
C LYS A 55 8.38 -4.62 -10.83
N ASN A 56 8.92 -3.50 -11.32
CA ASN A 56 10.28 -3.07 -11.00
C ASN A 56 10.37 -2.55 -9.56
N GLN A 57 9.38 -1.76 -9.12
CA GLN A 57 9.30 -1.32 -7.73
C GLN A 57 9.15 -2.51 -6.76
N ARG A 58 8.38 -3.55 -7.12
CA ARG A 58 8.25 -4.78 -6.34
C ARG A 58 9.58 -5.51 -6.22
N LYS A 59 10.32 -5.69 -7.33
CA LYS A 59 11.66 -6.28 -7.30
C LYS A 59 12.60 -5.51 -6.38
N ASP A 60 12.53 -4.18 -6.41
CA ASP A 60 13.31 -3.33 -5.52
C ASP A 60 12.91 -3.54 -4.05
N SER A 61 11.61 -3.59 -3.73
CA SER A 61 11.11 -3.93 -2.39
C SER A 61 11.58 -5.31 -1.91
N TRP A 62 11.55 -6.32 -2.77
CA TRP A 62 12.06 -7.66 -2.45
C TRP A 62 13.56 -7.67 -2.20
N ASN A 63 14.33 -6.89 -2.98
CA ASN A 63 15.76 -6.74 -2.75
C ASN A 63 16.05 -6.01 -1.44
N ILE A 64 15.23 -5.03 -1.06
CA ILE A 64 15.33 -4.36 0.24
C ILE A 64 15.08 -5.37 1.37
N LEU A 65 14.04 -6.21 1.30
CA LEU A 65 13.80 -7.26 2.30
C LEU A 65 14.99 -8.20 2.46
N ARG A 66 15.56 -8.67 1.35
CA ARG A 66 16.77 -9.51 1.37
C ARG A 66 17.97 -8.81 2.00
N GLN A 67 18.15 -7.52 1.73
CA GLN A 67 19.23 -6.73 2.33
C GLN A 67 19.00 -6.55 3.83
N LEU A 68 17.78 -6.25 4.26
CA LEU A 68 17.42 -6.14 5.68
C LEU A 68 17.69 -7.46 6.42
N LYS A 69 17.28 -8.60 5.85
CA LYS A 69 17.57 -9.92 6.41
C LYS A 69 19.07 -10.17 6.58
N ARG A 70 19.89 -9.86 5.57
CA ARG A 70 21.36 -10.03 5.65
C ARG A 70 21.99 -9.20 6.77
N ASN A 71 21.39 -8.06 7.10
CA ASN A 71 21.93 -7.12 8.07
C ASN A 71 21.26 -7.24 9.47
N CYS A 72 20.24 -8.08 9.62
CA CYS A 72 19.42 -8.17 10.82
C CYS A 72 19.37 -9.60 11.36
N ASN A 73 20.03 -9.81 12.51
CA ASN A 73 19.89 -11.03 13.32
C ASN A 73 18.97 -10.81 14.53
N LEU A 74 18.24 -9.70 14.56
CA LEU A 74 17.32 -9.36 15.64
C LEU A 74 15.91 -9.89 15.35
N PRO A 75 15.05 -10.02 16.37
CA PRO A 75 13.60 -10.12 16.20
C PRO A 75 13.08 -9.01 15.27
N TRP A 76 12.44 -9.36 14.16
CA TRP A 76 11.87 -8.36 13.25
C TRP A 76 10.58 -8.84 12.57
N MET A 77 9.76 -7.86 12.20
CA MET A 77 8.50 -8.03 11.48
C MET A 77 8.38 -6.94 10.41
N VAL A 78 7.72 -7.28 9.32
CA VAL A 78 7.30 -6.36 8.26
C VAL A 78 5.78 -6.35 8.19
N ILE A 79 5.19 -5.16 8.23
CA ILE A 79 3.75 -4.95 8.16
C ILE A 79 3.45 -3.90 7.10
N GLY A 80 2.43 -4.12 6.28
CA GLY A 80 1.92 -3.13 5.35
C GLY A 80 1.30 -3.73 4.10
N ASP A 81 1.01 -2.88 3.12
CA ASP A 81 0.48 -3.29 1.82
C ASP A 81 1.58 -3.92 0.96
N PHE A 82 1.53 -5.25 0.81
CA PHE A 82 2.41 -5.97 -0.11
C PHE A 82 1.87 -5.95 -1.53
N ASN A 83 0.57 -5.67 -1.70
CA ASN A 83 -0.15 -5.72 -2.96
C ASN A 83 -0.03 -7.09 -3.69
N GLU A 84 0.20 -8.15 -2.90
CA GLU A 84 0.36 -9.52 -3.34
C GLU A 84 -0.62 -10.46 -2.63
N ILE A 85 -1.29 -11.26 -3.45
CA ILE A 85 -2.25 -12.26 -3.00
C ILE A 85 -1.50 -13.59 -2.90
N MET A 86 -1.64 -14.28 -1.78
CA MET A 86 -1.01 -15.59 -1.56
C MET A 86 -1.84 -16.79 -2.05
N GLY A 87 -2.94 -16.58 -2.78
CA GLY A 87 -3.78 -17.65 -3.32
C GLY A 87 -5.04 -17.13 -4.01
N GLY A 88 -5.70 -17.98 -4.81
CA GLY A 88 -6.90 -17.64 -5.58
C GLY A 88 -6.71 -17.82 -7.09
N CYS A 89 -7.78 -18.16 -7.80
CA CYS A 89 -7.74 -18.66 -9.19
C CYS A 89 -7.43 -17.58 -10.26
N LEU A 90 -7.32 -16.31 -9.88
CA LEU A 90 -7.34 -15.17 -10.83
C LEU A 90 -5.99 -14.46 -11.02
N ARG A 91 -4.92 -14.83 -10.30
CA ARG A 91 -3.59 -14.22 -10.46
C ARG A 91 -2.58 -15.19 -11.08
N ASP A 92 -1.55 -14.61 -11.69
CA ASP A 92 -0.43 -15.34 -12.30
C ASP A 92 0.36 -16.10 -11.21
N ASP A 93 0.36 -17.43 -11.29
CA ASP A 93 1.07 -18.32 -10.38
C ASP A 93 2.55 -17.95 -10.23
N ARG A 94 3.16 -17.38 -11.27
CA ARG A 94 4.57 -16.95 -11.23
C ARG A 94 4.79 -15.77 -10.28
N GLN A 95 3.83 -14.85 -10.18
CA GLN A 95 3.93 -13.71 -9.28
C GLN A 95 3.71 -14.12 -7.82
N ILE A 96 2.74 -15.02 -7.59
CA ILE A 96 2.48 -15.59 -6.27
C ILE A 96 3.70 -16.38 -5.79
N GLY A 97 4.29 -17.19 -6.68
CA GLY A 97 5.53 -17.92 -6.44
C GLY A 97 6.68 -16.99 -6.04
N ALA A 98 6.95 -15.97 -6.86
CA ALA A 98 8.04 -15.03 -6.58
C ALA A 98 7.90 -14.32 -5.22
N PHE A 99 6.68 -13.98 -4.78
CA PHE A 99 6.49 -13.41 -3.44
C PHE A 99 6.74 -14.43 -2.33
N ARG A 100 6.26 -15.67 -2.48
CA ARG A 100 6.51 -16.76 -1.52
C ARG A 100 8.00 -17.07 -1.42
N ASP A 101 8.70 -17.13 -2.56
CA ASP A 101 10.14 -17.36 -2.62
C ASP A 101 10.90 -16.29 -1.84
N VAL A 102 10.51 -15.01 -1.98
CA VAL A 102 11.13 -13.90 -1.22
C VAL A 102 10.93 -14.05 0.28
N LEU A 103 9.74 -14.44 0.72
CA LEU A 103 9.47 -14.62 2.14
C LEU A 103 10.25 -15.81 2.71
N GLU A 104 10.31 -16.92 1.97
CA GLU A 104 11.10 -18.09 2.35
C GLU A 104 12.60 -17.74 2.43
N GLU A 105 13.15 -17.05 1.43
CA GLU A 105 14.53 -16.55 1.44
C GLU A 105 14.82 -15.59 2.60
N CYS A 106 13.81 -14.84 3.05
CA CYS A 106 13.93 -13.93 4.19
C CYS A 106 13.60 -14.58 5.54
N GLU A 107 13.22 -15.87 5.56
CA GLU A 107 12.73 -16.60 6.73
C GLU A 107 11.54 -15.91 7.41
N LEU A 108 10.68 -15.28 6.60
CA LEU A 108 9.50 -14.55 7.02
C LEU A 108 8.26 -15.42 6.86
N HIS A 109 7.47 -15.52 7.92
CA HIS A 109 6.22 -16.29 7.97
C HIS A 109 5.05 -15.33 8.15
N ASP A 110 3.83 -15.72 7.79
CA ASP A 110 2.63 -14.88 8.00
C ASP A 110 2.00 -15.20 9.36
N LEU A 111 1.83 -14.19 10.24
CA LEU A 111 1.29 -14.38 11.61
C LEU A 111 -0.13 -14.96 11.68
N GLY A 112 -0.89 -15.00 10.58
CA GLY A 112 -2.33 -15.23 10.65
C GLY A 112 -3.09 -14.06 11.29
N PHE A 113 -4.41 -14.12 11.31
CA PHE A 113 -5.25 -13.02 11.80
C PHE A 113 -6.60 -13.50 12.30
N THR A 114 -7.28 -12.63 13.04
CA THR A 114 -8.68 -12.75 13.45
C THR A 114 -9.47 -11.51 13.00
N GLY A 115 -10.80 -11.57 13.05
CA GLY A 115 -11.67 -10.47 12.62
C GLY A 115 -12.00 -10.53 11.12
N GLN A 116 -11.90 -9.40 10.41
CA GLN A 116 -12.25 -9.36 8.99
C GLN A 116 -11.31 -10.22 8.14
N TRP A 117 -11.89 -11.02 7.23
CA TRP A 117 -11.10 -11.92 6.38
C TRP A 117 -10.32 -11.23 5.27
N PHE A 118 -10.56 -9.94 5.04
CA PHE A 118 -9.92 -9.12 4.02
C PHE A 118 -9.23 -7.92 4.66
N THR A 119 -8.23 -7.38 3.96
CA THR A 119 -7.57 -6.11 4.33
C THR A 119 -7.84 -5.01 3.32
N TRP A 120 -8.42 -5.32 2.18
CA TRP A 120 -8.82 -4.35 1.17
C TRP A 120 -10.21 -4.68 0.60
N GLU A 121 -11.04 -3.65 0.39
CA GLU A 121 -12.37 -3.76 -0.21
C GLU A 121 -12.62 -2.63 -1.22
N ARG A 122 -13.07 -3.00 -2.42
CA ARG A 122 -13.56 -2.07 -3.42
C ARG A 122 -14.98 -2.40 -3.83
N GLY A 123 -15.81 -1.36 -3.90
CA GLY A 123 -17.21 -1.47 -4.27
C GLY A 123 -18.10 -1.71 -3.05
N LYS A 124 -19.24 -1.03 -3.01
CA LYS A 124 -20.18 -1.06 -1.87
C LYS A 124 -21.43 -1.90 -2.14
N LEU A 125 -21.62 -2.38 -3.37
CA LEU A 125 -22.80 -3.12 -3.78
C LEU A 125 -22.47 -4.60 -3.97
N PRO A 126 -23.39 -5.54 -3.70
CA PRO A 126 -23.12 -6.97 -3.83
C PRO A 126 -22.61 -7.41 -5.21
N ASN A 127 -22.98 -6.69 -6.27
CA ASN A 127 -22.59 -6.99 -7.65
C ASN A 127 -21.23 -6.41 -8.06
N ASN A 128 -20.60 -5.56 -7.23
CA ASN A 128 -19.31 -4.95 -7.53
C ASN A 128 -18.33 -4.97 -6.35
N ASN A 129 -18.68 -5.69 -5.28
CA ASN A 129 -17.86 -5.82 -4.08
C ASN A 129 -16.75 -6.84 -4.32
N ILE A 130 -15.51 -6.36 -4.29
CA ILE A 130 -14.28 -7.16 -4.38
C ILE A 130 -13.54 -6.97 -3.07
N ARG A 131 -13.16 -8.08 -2.43
CA ARG A 131 -12.42 -8.12 -1.16
C ARG A 131 -11.19 -8.99 -1.32
N GLU A 132 -10.04 -8.47 -0.90
CA GLU A 132 -8.74 -9.14 -1.01
C GLU A 132 -7.90 -8.95 0.27
N ILE A 133 -6.91 -9.81 0.45
CA ILE A 133 -5.87 -9.65 1.48
C ILE A 133 -4.62 -9.13 0.80
N LEU A 134 -4.40 -7.82 0.88
CA LEU A 134 -3.25 -7.12 0.29
C LEU A 134 -2.25 -6.69 1.36
N ASP A 135 -2.74 -6.17 2.48
CA ASP A 135 -1.93 -5.92 3.66
C ASP A 135 -1.60 -7.23 4.39
N ARG A 136 -0.33 -7.38 4.76
CA ARG A 136 0.17 -8.54 5.49
C ARG A 136 1.09 -8.10 6.62
N ARG A 137 1.29 -9.04 7.54
CA ARG A 137 2.23 -8.97 8.65
C ARG A 137 3.03 -10.25 8.62
N VAL A 138 4.33 -10.12 8.41
CA VAL A 138 5.24 -11.25 8.29
C VAL A 138 6.45 -11.07 9.19
N GLU A 139 6.89 -12.13 9.84
CA GLU A 139 7.87 -12.10 10.91
C GLU A 139 8.89 -13.22 10.79
N ASN A 140 10.05 -13.02 11.41
CA ASN A 140 11.01 -14.11 11.58
C ASN A 140 10.78 -14.88 12.89
N VAL A 141 11.39 -16.07 12.97
CA VAL A 141 11.29 -16.94 14.15
C VAL A 141 11.71 -16.23 15.44
N ALA A 142 12.77 -15.42 15.41
CA ALA A 142 13.22 -14.69 16.59
C ALA A 142 12.18 -13.69 17.13
N TRP A 143 11.34 -13.11 16.25
CA TRP A 143 10.20 -12.29 16.67
C TRP A 143 9.14 -13.13 17.37
N TRP A 144 8.77 -14.26 16.78
CA TRP A 144 7.80 -15.17 17.38
C TRP A 144 8.26 -15.68 18.76
N GLU A 145 9.53 -16.03 18.90
CA GLU A 145 10.13 -16.45 20.18
C GLU A 145 10.13 -15.32 21.22
N SER A 146 10.26 -14.06 20.78
CA SER A 146 10.23 -12.89 21.67
C SER A 146 8.80 -12.52 22.09
N PHE A 147 7.82 -12.76 21.22
CA PHE A 147 6.41 -12.40 21.43
C PHE A 147 5.47 -13.59 21.17
N PRO A 148 5.58 -14.69 21.95
CA PRO A 148 4.82 -15.92 21.68
C PRO A 148 3.32 -15.75 21.93
N ASP A 149 2.94 -14.85 22.84
CA ASP A 149 1.56 -14.49 23.12
C ASP A 149 1.21 -13.22 22.33
N TYR A 150 0.76 -13.39 21.09
CA TYR A 150 0.33 -12.31 20.21
C TYR A 150 -1.10 -12.50 19.69
N MET A 151 -1.74 -11.41 19.27
CA MET A 151 -3.03 -11.44 18.56
C MET A 151 -3.01 -10.40 17.45
N VAL A 152 -3.52 -10.78 16.27
CA VAL A 152 -3.66 -9.89 15.13
C VAL A 152 -5.14 -9.75 14.77
N ASN A 153 -5.60 -8.51 14.60
CA ASN A 153 -6.99 -8.19 14.25
C ASN A 153 -7.06 -7.21 13.08
N HIS A 154 -7.90 -7.50 12.08
CA HIS A 154 -8.26 -6.56 11.03
C HIS A 154 -9.47 -5.74 11.45
N LEU A 155 -9.28 -4.43 11.67
CA LEU A 155 -10.33 -3.54 12.13
C LEU A 155 -11.25 -3.09 10.99
N GLN A 156 -12.47 -2.69 11.35
CA GLN A 156 -13.38 -2.04 10.41
C GLN A 156 -12.90 -0.63 10.07
N HIS A 157 -13.05 -0.26 8.81
CA HIS A 157 -12.82 1.10 8.32
C HIS A 157 -14.11 1.66 7.74
N SER A 158 -14.22 2.99 7.68
CA SER A 158 -15.35 3.67 7.02
C SER A 158 -14.89 4.65 5.93
N PHE A 159 -13.59 4.96 5.87
CA PHE A 159 -13.06 6.06 5.06
C PHE A 159 -11.89 5.67 4.13
N SER A 160 -11.22 4.54 4.38
CA SER A 160 -10.24 3.95 3.46
C SER A 160 -10.91 2.85 2.62
N ASP A 161 -10.22 2.30 1.62
CA ASP A 161 -10.49 0.99 1.04
C ASP A 161 -9.64 -0.12 1.72
N HIS A 162 -8.72 0.25 2.62
CA HIS A 162 -7.93 -0.66 3.44
C HIS A 162 -8.46 -0.77 4.89
N CYS A 163 -8.34 -1.97 5.47
CA CYS A 163 -8.60 -2.27 6.88
C CYS A 163 -7.32 -2.07 7.70
N PRO A 164 -7.36 -1.29 8.80
CA PRO A 164 -6.23 -1.21 9.72
C PRO A 164 -5.88 -2.58 10.32
N ILE A 165 -4.59 -2.89 10.39
CA ILE A 165 -4.05 -4.06 11.09
C ILE A 165 -3.66 -3.64 12.51
N LEU A 166 -4.19 -4.34 13.51
CA LEU A 166 -3.84 -4.16 14.91
C LEU A 166 -3.15 -5.43 15.45
N ILE A 167 -1.98 -5.26 16.06
CA ILE A 167 -1.21 -6.35 16.67
C ILE A 167 -1.03 -6.07 18.16
N TYR A 168 -1.41 -7.05 18.98
CA TYR A 168 -1.17 -7.05 20.42
C TYR A 168 -0.11 -8.08 20.75
N THR A 169 0.80 -7.73 21.66
CA THR A 169 1.72 -8.66 22.31
C THR A 169 1.44 -8.67 23.82
N ARG A 170 1.90 -9.71 24.53
CA ARG A 170 1.63 -9.94 25.97
C ARG A 170 1.71 -8.71 26.88
N GLU A 171 2.68 -7.82 26.67
CA GLU A 171 2.82 -6.59 27.47
C GLU A 171 1.66 -5.62 27.20
N GLY A 172 1.24 -5.45 25.95
CA GLY A 172 0.06 -4.67 25.58
C GLY A 172 -1.28 -5.33 25.93
N MET A 173 -1.33 -6.66 26.03
CA MET A 173 -2.55 -7.37 26.47
C MET A 173 -2.86 -7.17 27.96
N ARG A 174 -1.83 -7.00 28.80
CA ARG A 174 -2.02 -6.71 30.23
C ARG A 174 -2.64 -5.32 30.45
N ASP A 175 -2.31 -4.35 29.61
CA ASP A 175 -2.92 -3.01 29.65
C ASP A 175 -4.42 -3.04 29.31
N MET A 176 -4.87 -3.94 28.43
CA MET A 176 -6.31 -4.11 28.13
C MET A 176 -7.13 -4.66 29.31
N THR A 177 -6.50 -5.39 30.23
CA THR A 177 -7.22 -5.90 31.42
C THR A 177 -7.35 -4.87 32.55
N VAL A 178 -6.59 -3.77 32.50
CA VAL A 178 -6.54 -2.75 33.57
C VAL A 178 -7.10 -1.40 33.12
N GLN A 179 -7.04 -1.07 31.83
CA GLN A 179 -7.75 0.08 31.27
C GLN A 179 -9.14 -0.34 30.81
N GLU A 180 -10.18 0.26 31.41
CA GLU A 180 -11.56 0.25 30.89
C GLU A 180 -11.54 0.33 29.36
N GLU A 181 -12.29 -0.53 28.67
CA GLU A 181 -12.43 -0.63 27.20
C GLU A 181 -12.09 0.67 26.46
N VAL A 182 -10.80 0.98 26.23
CA VAL A 182 -10.42 2.14 25.43
C VAL A 182 -10.37 1.63 24.00
N PRO A 183 -11.39 1.88 23.17
CA PRO A 183 -11.34 1.43 21.79
C PRO A 183 -10.14 2.09 21.11
N PHE A 184 -9.40 1.29 20.33
CA PHE A 184 -8.36 1.81 19.45
C PHE A 184 -8.95 2.95 18.60
N ARG A 185 -8.33 4.13 18.67
CA ARG A 185 -8.72 5.29 17.88
C ARG A 185 -7.76 5.44 16.72
N PHE A 186 -8.21 5.10 15.52
CA PHE A 186 -7.52 5.43 14.29
C PHE A 186 -7.58 6.94 14.06
N ASN A 187 -6.44 7.61 13.89
CA ASN A 187 -6.42 9.02 13.54
C ASN A 187 -6.63 9.19 12.04
N VAL A 188 -7.69 9.91 11.65
CA VAL A 188 -8.08 10.16 10.25
C VAL A 188 -6.99 10.93 9.49
N ASP A 189 -6.18 11.73 10.18
CA ASP A 189 -5.07 12.46 9.56
C ASP A 189 -4.00 11.53 8.96
N TRP A 190 -3.94 10.27 9.39
CA TRP A 190 -3.05 9.24 8.83
C TRP A 190 -3.50 8.71 7.46
N SER A 191 -4.70 9.08 7.02
CA SER A 191 -5.30 8.65 5.75
C SER A 191 -5.53 9.78 4.74
N MET A 192 -5.09 11.00 5.06
CA MET A 192 -5.20 12.14 4.14
C MET A 192 -3.90 12.31 3.33
N GLU A 193 -3.84 11.67 2.15
CA GLU A 193 -2.98 12.08 1.04
C GLU A 193 -3.69 13.13 0.16
#